data_AF-A0A1F8NSX0-F1
#
_entry.id   AF-A0A1F8NSX0-F1
#
_cell.length_a   1.000
_cell.length_b   1.000
_cell.length_c   1.000
_cell.angle_alpha   90.00
_cell.angle_beta   90.00
_cell.angle_gamma   90.00
#
_symmetry.space_group_name_H-M   'P 1'
#
loop_
_entity.id
_entity.type
_entity.pdbx_description
1 polymer ?
#
loop_
_entity_poly.entity_id
_entity_poly.type
_entity_poly.pdbx_seq_one_letter_code
_entity_poly.pdbx_strand_id
1 'polypeptide(L)'
;MDDKGSISIDRAIQDFKSARQKASLREIFARFKGESTDLLSFEEVRQKLKAQISPKKVLKDIPINAIIGSVNRYQDFMRGFLPRRNINVERWSNIDIANQGMVGLPPIEVYQIDEVYFVSDGNHRVSVARQLGSPEIQAYVTEVHSRVPLTADVRPEDLILKYEFAEFLENSNLDKLRPEAELSVTEPGQYKVIEEHIEVHRYFMGIEQEHEIPASEAVVDWYDKVYLPVVNIIKERGLLRDFPNRTETDLYLWIAEHRATLEEELQSQVSVNSVVEDLADQFSERTDRVITRLGTKIAKAIVPDVLESGPPPGEWRQSVLSTRSDDHLFCEILVPINGLEDGWFALEQAFVIAHREETRIHGLYVLSDDEEKESPATHDIQNEFINRCEEAGIQCDLQLKTGDITTNICERARWNDIVVINISYPPEPSAFARLTSGIHSLVQRCPRPILFTPQISNPLNHAMLAFDGSLKAYEALYISAYLAGKWKIPLHAISIGNEMNVNEIHAAARDYLISHNIHAEYIVATKNNIIEVVLESVKRLDIDFLVTGGYSRNPLMEVVLGSDVDEFLRQMPIPIIICR
;
A
#
# COMPACT_ATOMS: atom_id res chain seq x y z
N MET A 1 45.41 -14.32 62.27
CA MET A 1 44.38 -13.25 62.29
C MET A 1 43.67 -13.27 60.93
N ASP A 2 43.31 -14.47 60.46
CA ASP A 2 43.09 -14.77 59.03
C ASP A 2 41.64 -15.15 58.70
N ASP A 3 40.78 -15.17 59.73
CA ASP A 3 39.40 -15.66 59.63
C ASP A 3 38.42 -14.65 59.02
N LYS A 4 38.75 -13.35 59.04
CA LYS A 4 37.97 -12.33 58.31
C LYS A 4 38.23 -12.36 56.79
N GLY A 5 39.41 -12.84 56.37
CA GLY A 5 39.77 -12.95 54.95
C GLY A 5 39.10 -14.13 54.26
N SER A 6 39.03 -15.29 54.91
CA SER A 6 38.38 -16.50 54.37
C SER A 6 36.87 -16.34 54.20
N ILE A 7 36.18 -15.79 55.21
CA ILE A 7 34.72 -15.54 55.19
C ILE A 7 34.34 -14.57 54.06
N SER A 8 35.19 -13.58 53.78
CA SER A 8 34.99 -12.61 52.70
C SER A 8 35.14 -13.24 51.31
N ILE A 9 36.05 -14.20 51.15
CA ILE A 9 36.31 -14.90 49.88
C ILE A 9 35.18 -15.90 49.57
N ASP A 10 34.73 -16.68 50.55
CA ASP A 10 33.66 -17.65 50.36
C ASP A 10 32.32 -16.98 49.99
N ARG A 11 32.04 -15.81 50.58
CA ARG A 11 30.88 -14.98 50.26
C ARG A 11 30.97 -14.41 48.83
N ALA A 12 32.11 -13.85 48.44
CA ALA A 12 32.34 -13.35 47.08
C ALA A 12 32.20 -14.46 46.02
N ILE A 13 32.64 -15.68 46.32
CA ILE A 13 32.46 -16.85 45.44
C ILE A 13 30.98 -17.25 45.33
N GLN A 14 30.21 -17.17 46.41
CA GLN A 14 28.75 -17.40 46.38
C GLN A 14 28.02 -16.33 45.56
N ASP A 15 28.38 -15.06 45.72
CA ASP A 15 27.79 -13.94 44.97
C ASP A 15 28.09 -14.05 43.46
N PHE A 16 29.30 -14.46 43.09
CA PHE A 16 29.65 -14.81 41.70
C PHE A 16 28.79 -15.96 41.15
N LYS A 17 28.59 -17.03 41.92
CA LYS A 17 27.75 -18.18 41.52
C LYS A 17 26.28 -17.77 41.33
N SER A 18 25.76 -16.90 42.18
CA SER A 18 24.40 -16.35 42.09
C SER A 18 24.21 -15.46 40.85
N ALA A 19 25.16 -14.57 40.58
CA ALA A 19 25.17 -13.74 39.36
C ALA A 19 25.17 -14.60 38.09
N ARG A 20 25.91 -15.71 38.10
CA ARG A 20 25.96 -16.68 37.00
C ARG A 20 24.63 -17.44 36.80
N GLN A 21 23.94 -17.85 37.86
CA GLN A 21 22.66 -18.55 37.73
C GLN A 21 21.57 -17.64 37.10
N LYS A 22 21.54 -16.36 37.50
CA LYS A 22 20.65 -15.35 36.89
C LYS A 22 20.97 -15.13 35.40
N ALA A 23 22.24 -15.13 35.04
CA ALA A 23 22.72 -15.05 33.67
C ALA A 23 22.19 -16.18 32.78
N SER A 24 22.37 -17.44 33.19
CA SER A 24 21.96 -18.60 32.38
C SER A 24 20.44 -18.69 32.17
N LEU A 25 19.63 -18.23 33.12
CA LEU A 25 18.17 -18.18 32.96
C LEU A 25 17.75 -17.10 31.94
N ARG A 26 18.38 -15.91 31.97
CA ARG A 26 18.10 -14.84 31.01
C ARG A 26 18.46 -15.22 29.57
N GLU A 27 19.55 -15.94 29.37
CA GLU A 27 20.01 -16.40 28.04
C GLU A 27 18.99 -17.37 27.39
N ILE A 28 18.36 -18.23 28.19
CA ILE A 28 17.31 -19.17 27.74
C ILE A 28 16.01 -18.44 27.39
N PHE A 29 15.59 -17.46 28.20
CA PHE A 29 14.39 -16.65 27.95
C PHE A 29 14.54 -15.70 26.74
N ALA A 30 15.72 -15.10 26.55
CA ALA A 30 15.99 -14.20 25.43
C ALA A 30 15.99 -14.92 24.07
N ARG A 31 16.49 -16.17 24.01
CA ARG A 31 16.36 -17.05 22.83
C ARG A 31 14.91 -17.36 22.45
N PHE A 32 14.00 -17.36 23.41
CA PHE A 32 12.57 -17.62 23.18
C PHE A 32 11.81 -16.38 22.68
N LYS A 33 12.32 -15.17 22.95
CA LYS A 33 11.75 -13.88 22.53
C LYS A 33 12.43 -13.25 21.30
N GLY A 34 13.59 -13.76 20.88
CA GLY A 34 14.38 -13.17 19.79
C GLY A 34 15.22 -11.95 20.19
N GLU A 35 15.39 -11.68 21.49
CA GLU A 35 16.15 -10.52 21.99
C GLU A 35 17.66 -10.82 22.08
N SER A 36 18.53 -9.92 21.60
CA SER A 36 19.99 -10.06 21.74
C SER A 36 20.48 -9.80 23.18
N THR A 37 21.36 -10.67 23.69
CA THR A 37 21.92 -10.63 25.06
C THR A 37 23.39 -10.19 25.13
N ASP A 38 23.97 -9.79 23.99
CA ASP A 38 25.38 -9.36 23.91
C ASP A 38 25.55 -7.90 24.39
N LEU A 39 26.73 -7.54 24.93
CA LEU A 39 27.08 -6.14 25.15
C LEU A 39 27.47 -5.48 23.82
N LEU A 40 27.20 -4.19 23.72
CA LEU A 40 27.66 -3.37 22.61
C LEU A 40 29.19 -3.11 22.70
N SER A 41 29.88 -3.29 21.58
CA SER A 41 31.29 -2.92 21.41
C SER A 41 31.40 -1.40 21.19
N PHE A 42 32.18 -0.70 22.02
CA PHE A 42 32.40 0.74 21.83
C PHE A 42 33.05 1.07 20.48
N GLU A 43 34.00 0.25 20.02
CA GLU A 43 34.72 0.54 18.78
C GLU A 43 33.79 0.41 17.58
N GLU A 44 32.92 -0.61 17.59
CA GLU A 44 31.88 -0.76 16.56
C GLU A 44 30.90 0.42 16.62
N VAL A 45 30.40 0.80 17.80
CA VAL A 45 29.47 1.93 17.96
C VAL A 45 30.12 3.26 17.58
N ARG A 46 31.38 3.49 17.95
CA ARG A 46 32.13 4.71 17.62
C ARG A 46 32.35 4.84 16.12
N GLN A 47 32.83 3.78 15.47
CA GLN A 47 32.99 3.75 14.01
C GLN A 47 31.65 3.93 13.32
N LYS A 48 30.63 3.21 13.80
CA LYS A 48 29.24 3.31 13.33
C LYS A 48 28.52 4.58 13.71
N LEU A 49 29.09 5.51 14.45
CA LEU A 49 28.45 6.81 14.71
C LEU A 49 29.36 7.98 14.35
N LYS A 50 30.49 7.66 13.69
CA LYS A 50 31.59 8.57 13.31
C LYS A 50 31.91 9.57 14.42
N ALA A 51 31.85 9.09 15.66
CA ALA A 51 31.76 9.94 16.83
C ALA A 51 33.15 10.48 17.24
N GLN A 52 33.26 11.77 17.50
CA GLN A 52 34.53 12.43 17.80
C GLN A 52 34.79 12.44 19.31
N ILE A 53 35.96 11.96 19.71
CA ILE A 53 36.36 11.87 21.11
C ILE A 53 36.86 13.24 21.56
N SER A 54 36.23 13.81 22.59
CA SER A 54 36.72 15.01 23.26
C SER A 54 38.03 14.71 24.00
N PRO A 55 39.03 15.60 23.98
CA PRO A 55 40.27 15.41 24.73
C PRO A 55 40.09 15.54 26.25
N LYS A 56 38.91 15.96 26.72
CA LYS A 56 38.63 16.29 28.11
C LYS A 56 38.04 15.10 28.87
N LYS A 57 38.70 14.71 29.97
CA LYS A 57 38.17 13.76 30.96
C LYS A 57 37.58 14.51 32.16
N VAL A 58 36.38 14.14 32.58
CA VAL A 58 35.69 14.73 33.74
C VAL A 58 35.27 13.63 34.71
N LEU A 59 35.53 13.80 36.00
CA LEU A 59 35.06 12.88 37.04
C LEU A 59 33.58 13.19 37.37
N LYS A 60 32.70 12.20 37.24
CA LYS A 60 31.27 12.31 37.53
C LYS A 60 30.76 11.02 38.19
N ASP A 61 29.72 11.13 39.01
CA ASP A 61 28.88 9.99 39.39
C ASP A 61 27.89 9.74 38.25
N ILE A 62 27.85 8.51 37.73
CA ILE A 62 27.02 8.15 36.58
C ILE A 62 26.00 7.05 36.93
N PRO A 63 24.80 7.09 36.35
CA PRO A 63 23.78 6.06 36.59
C PRO A 63 24.22 4.72 36.02
N ILE A 64 24.20 3.69 36.86
CA ILE A 64 24.67 2.35 36.47
C ILE A 64 23.82 1.76 35.33
N ASN A 65 22.55 2.11 35.24
CA ASN A 65 21.63 1.61 34.21
C ASN A 65 21.91 2.20 32.82
N ALA A 66 22.58 3.36 32.74
CA ALA A 66 22.99 3.97 31.47
C ALA A 66 24.28 3.36 30.89
N ILE A 67 24.92 2.43 31.61
CA ILE A 67 26.11 1.72 31.12
C ILE A 67 25.67 0.52 30.25
N ILE A 68 25.84 0.61 28.94
CA ILE A 68 25.28 -0.36 27.99
C ILE A 68 26.33 -1.21 27.27
N GLY A 69 27.60 -0.79 27.26
CA GLY A 69 28.64 -1.38 26.41
C GLY A 69 30.05 -1.39 27.03
N SER A 70 30.98 -2.05 26.35
CA SER A 70 32.39 -2.16 26.75
C SER A 70 33.31 -1.94 25.55
N VAL A 71 34.50 -1.38 25.78
CA VAL A 71 35.50 -1.16 24.72
C VAL A 71 36.25 -2.43 24.35
N ASN A 72 36.75 -3.15 25.36
CA ASN A 72 37.69 -4.27 25.14
C ASN A 72 37.12 -5.64 25.51
N ARG A 73 36.03 -5.71 26.29
CA ARG A 73 35.58 -6.95 26.96
C ARG A 73 34.10 -7.26 26.77
N TYR A 74 33.51 -6.82 25.65
CA TYR A 74 32.10 -7.02 25.33
C TYR A 74 31.71 -8.50 25.17
N GLN A 75 32.64 -9.38 24.79
CA GLN A 75 32.41 -10.84 24.70
C GLN A 75 32.44 -11.57 26.05
N ASP A 76 32.98 -10.95 27.09
CA ASP A 76 33.13 -11.56 28.42
C ASP A 76 31.84 -11.44 29.24
N PHE A 77 30.97 -10.48 28.92
CA PHE A 77 29.78 -10.15 29.72
C PHE A 77 28.51 -10.13 28.84
N MET A 78 27.34 -10.35 29.45
CA MET A 78 26.03 -10.16 28.80
C MET A 78 25.44 -8.79 29.09
N ARG A 79 24.47 -8.34 28.28
CA ARG A 79 23.66 -7.14 28.53
C ARG A 79 23.19 -7.18 29.99
N GLY A 80 23.64 -6.20 30.79
CA GLY A 80 23.58 -6.32 32.24
C GLY A 80 24.93 -6.32 32.97
N PHE A 81 26.07 -6.43 32.27
CA PHE A 81 27.40 -6.71 32.86
C PHE A 81 27.42 -8.02 33.68
N LEU A 82 26.61 -9.00 33.29
CA LEU A 82 26.62 -10.32 33.91
C LEU A 82 27.73 -11.18 33.31
N PRO A 83 28.54 -11.89 34.11
CA PRO A 83 29.70 -12.61 33.60
C PRO A 83 29.33 -13.86 32.76
N ARG A 84 29.98 -14.04 31.59
CA ARG A 84 29.90 -15.25 30.74
C ARG A 84 30.89 -16.33 31.19
N ARG A 85 30.76 -17.54 30.61
CA ARG A 85 31.48 -18.78 31.00
C ARG A 85 33.01 -18.66 31.16
N ASN A 86 33.67 -17.66 30.57
CA ASN A 86 35.14 -17.58 30.47
C ASN A 86 35.80 -16.47 31.33
N ILE A 87 35.11 -15.87 32.31
CA ILE A 87 35.72 -14.83 33.17
C ILE A 87 36.60 -15.41 34.30
N ASN A 88 37.73 -14.73 34.56
CA ASN A 88 38.62 -14.99 35.70
C ASN A 88 37.93 -14.66 37.05
N VAL A 89 37.60 -15.72 37.81
CA VAL A 89 36.86 -15.71 39.09
C VAL A 89 37.64 -15.00 40.21
N GLU A 90 38.97 -15.13 40.24
CA GLU A 90 39.80 -14.54 41.29
C GLU A 90 39.78 -13.01 41.24
N ARG A 91 39.84 -12.43 40.03
CA ARG A 91 39.80 -10.98 39.84
C ARG A 91 38.44 -10.37 40.16
N TRP A 92 37.34 -11.06 39.87
CA TRP A 92 35.99 -10.62 40.24
C TRP A 92 35.81 -10.65 41.77
N SER A 93 36.23 -11.74 42.40
CA SER A 93 36.12 -11.93 43.85
C SER A 93 36.94 -10.90 44.64
N ASN A 94 38.15 -10.59 44.19
CA ASN A 94 38.99 -9.56 44.82
C ASN A 94 38.38 -8.15 44.73
N ILE A 95 37.62 -7.84 43.68
CA ILE A 95 36.97 -6.54 43.50
C ILE A 95 35.72 -6.44 44.38
N ASP A 96 34.94 -7.51 44.52
CA ASP A 96 33.80 -7.58 45.43
C ASP A 96 34.24 -7.41 46.91
N ILE A 97 35.31 -8.09 47.30
CA ILE A 97 35.91 -7.95 48.64
C ILE A 97 36.40 -6.52 48.90
N ALA A 98 37.06 -5.89 47.92
CA ALA A 98 37.53 -4.51 48.04
C ALA A 98 36.38 -3.51 48.20
N ASN A 99 35.27 -3.72 47.48
CA ASN A 99 34.09 -2.86 47.55
C ASN A 99 33.33 -2.96 48.90
N GLN A 100 33.42 -4.12 49.56
CA GLN A 100 32.84 -4.35 50.89
C GLN A 100 33.74 -3.81 52.03
N GLY A 101 34.96 -3.37 51.72
CA GLY A 101 35.87 -2.68 52.65
C GLY A 101 35.60 -1.17 52.76
N MET A 102 36.28 -0.49 53.69
CA MET A 102 36.23 0.98 53.83
C MET A 102 37.03 1.75 52.75
N VAL A 103 37.72 1.03 51.86
CA VAL A 103 38.51 1.60 50.78
C VAL A 103 37.62 1.57 49.53
N GLY A 104 36.90 2.66 49.28
CA GLY A 104 36.02 2.78 48.11
C GLY A 104 36.74 2.39 46.82
N LEU A 105 35.99 1.85 45.85
CA LEU A 105 36.56 1.48 44.56
C LEU A 105 37.08 2.72 43.82
N PRO A 106 38.24 2.62 43.15
CA PRO A 106 38.67 3.70 42.26
C PRO A 106 37.60 3.94 41.18
N PRO A 107 37.47 5.18 40.66
CA PRO A 107 36.56 5.48 39.56
C PRO A 107 36.82 4.61 38.34
N ILE A 108 35.77 4.21 37.63
CA ILE A 108 35.88 3.52 36.34
C ILE A 108 36.26 4.50 35.23
N GLU A 109 36.70 4.00 34.07
CA GLU A 109 36.88 4.85 32.89
C GLU A 109 35.81 4.51 31.85
N VAL A 110 35.13 5.54 31.36
CA VAL A 110 34.04 5.39 30.39
C VAL A 110 34.13 6.42 29.27
N TYR A 111 33.61 6.03 28.11
CA TYR A 111 33.22 6.95 27.06
C TYR A 111 31.72 7.21 27.14
N GLN A 112 31.31 8.47 27.04
CA GLN A 112 29.90 8.87 27.01
C GLN A 112 29.51 9.21 25.57
N ILE A 113 28.45 8.60 25.05
CA ILE A 113 27.77 9.02 23.82
C ILE A 113 26.36 9.39 24.24
N ASP A 114 26.03 10.69 24.15
CA ASP A 114 24.73 11.21 24.57
C ASP A 114 24.37 10.79 26.01
N GLU A 115 23.31 10.01 26.23
CA GLU A 115 22.86 9.59 27.57
C GLU A 115 23.51 8.30 28.08
N VAL A 116 24.35 7.65 27.27
CA VAL A 116 24.86 6.30 27.57
C VAL A 116 26.37 6.21 27.74
N TYR A 117 26.81 5.15 28.43
CA TYR A 117 28.20 4.95 28.79
C TYR A 117 28.75 3.60 28.32
N PHE A 118 29.99 3.64 27.83
CA PHE A 118 30.77 2.49 27.40
C PHE A 118 32.04 2.36 28.25
N VAL A 119 32.23 1.21 28.89
CA VAL A 119 33.33 1.00 29.83
C VAL A 119 34.63 0.69 29.10
N SER A 120 35.62 1.57 29.23
CA SER A 120 36.98 1.33 28.73
C SER A 120 37.81 0.56 29.76
N ASP A 121 37.68 0.90 31.04
CA ASP A 121 38.27 0.19 32.17
C ASP A 121 37.32 0.11 33.37
N GLY A 122 37.32 -1.04 34.05
CA GLY A 122 36.47 -1.27 35.23
C GLY A 122 35.23 -2.14 35.04
N ASN A 123 35.16 -2.93 33.96
CA ASN A 123 34.02 -3.84 33.67
C ASN A 123 33.57 -4.72 34.86
N HIS A 124 34.52 -5.26 35.63
CA HIS A 124 34.20 -6.04 36.85
C HIS A 124 33.58 -5.20 37.97
N ARG A 125 34.00 -3.94 38.12
CA ARG A 125 33.45 -3.01 39.12
C ARG A 125 31.99 -2.67 38.80
N VAL A 126 31.68 -2.48 37.52
CA VAL A 126 30.28 -2.29 37.05
C VAL A 126 29.43 -3.54 37.32
N SER A 127 29.97 -4.73 37.07
CA SER A 127 29.30 -6.01 37.37
C SER A 127 28.96 -6.15 38.87
N VAL A 128 29.94 -5.86 39.74
CA VAL A 128 29.76 -5.90 41.20
C VAL A 128 28.76 -4.84 41.67
N ALA A 129 28.87 -3.60 41.18
CA ALA A 129 27.97 -2.52 41.56
C ALA A 129 26.51 -2.78 41.13
N ARG A 130 26.30 -3.41 39.96
CA ARG A 130 24.96 -3.89 39.54
C ARG A 130 24.42 -5.00 40.42
N GLN A 131 25.26 -5.94 40.81
CA GLN A 131 24.87 -7.05 41.68
C GLN A 131 24.45 -6.56 43.07
N LEU A 132 25.12 -5.53 43.58
CA LEU A 132 24.82 -4.89 44.86
C LEU A 132 23.65 -3.90 44.79
N GLY A 133 23.12 -3.62 43.59
CA GLY A 133 21.99 -2.72 43.39
C GLY A 133 22.31 -1.25 43.60
N SER A 134 23.58 -0.85 43.45
CA SER A 134 23.97 0.57 43.53
C SER A 134 23.29 1.38 42.42
N PRO A 135 22.78 2.58 42.71
CA PRO A 135 22.16 3.43 41.69
C PRO A 135 23.20 4.08 40.76
N GLU A 136 24.37 4.42 41.31
CA GLU A 136 25.41 5.21 40.64
C GLU A 136 26.81 4.64 40.89
N ILE A 137 27.76 5.02 40.03
CA ILE A 137 29.19 4.68 40.16
C ILE A 137 30.07 5.85 39.71
N GLN A 138 31.17 6.10 40.42
CA GLN A 138 32.16 7.12 40.03
C GLN A 138 32.90 6.72 38.76
N ALA A 139 32.97 7.64 37.79
CA ALA A 139 33.63 7.42 36.52
C ALA A 139 34.40 8.65 36.02
N TYR A 140 35.57 8.42 35.43
CA TYR A 140 36.20 9.37 34.51
C TYR A 140 35.52 9.25 33.15
N VAL A 141 34.76 10.27 32.80
CA VAL A 141 33.95 10.35 31.59
C VAL A 141 34.72 11.11 30.52
N THR A 142 34.90 10.46 29.38
CA THR A 142 35.36 11.11 28.14
C THR A 142 34.14 11.28 27.24
N GLU A 143 33.73 12.52 27.00
CA GLU A 143 32.58 12.80 26.14
C GLU A 143 32.93 12.53 24.68
N VAL A 144 32.06 11.81 23.99
CA VAL A 144 32.17 11.49 22.58
C VAL A 144 30.94 12.09 21.91
N HIS A 145 31.17 13.09 21.07
CA HIS A 145 30.09 13.79 20.39
C HIS A 145 29.68 13.00 19.15
N SER A 146 28.41 12.62 19.09
CA SER A 146 27.75 12.09 17.90
C SER A 146 26.65 13.05 17.46
N ARG A 147 26.35 13.07 16.15
CA ARG A 147 25.21 13.82 15.60
C ARG A 147 23.87 13.09 15.82
N VAL A 148 23.91 11.81 16.19
CA VAL A 148 22.72 10.97 16.37
C VAL A 148 22.53 10.65 17.86
N PRO A 149 21.32 10.82 18.41
CA PRO A 149 21.05 10.56 19.82
C PRO A 149 21.17 9.07 20.14
N LEU A 150 21.61 8.74 21.35
CA LEU A 150 21.76 7.35 21.80
C LEU A 150 21.29 7.16 23.24
N THR A 151 20.27 6.31 23.38
CA THR A 151 19.57 6.02 24.65
C THR A 151 19.93 4.63 25.19
N ALA A 152 19.66 4.39 26.47
CA ALA A 152 20.11 3.18 27.16
C ALA A 152 19.37 1.88 26.75
N ASP A 153 18.22 2.01 26.11
CA ASP A 153 17.37 0.91 25.65
C ASP A 153 17.75 0.39 24.25
N VAL A 154 18.61 1.13 23.52
CA VAL A 154 19.10 0.79 22.17
C VAL A 154 19.61 -0.64 22.10
N ARG A 155 19.11 -1.38 21.11
CA ARG A 155 19.50 -2.75 20.83
C ARG A 155 20.62 -2.79 19.80
N PRO A 156 21.42 -3.88 19.74
CA PRO A 156 22.46 -4.01 18.72
C PRO A 156 21.94 -3.94 17.28
N GLU A 157 20.72 -4.41 17.04
CA GLU A 157 20.01 -4.33 15.76
C GLU A 157 19.70 -2.88 15.34
N ASP A 158 19.37 -2.00 16.29
CA ASP A 158 19.05 -0.58 16.03
C ASP A 158 20.31 0.25 15.69
N LEU A 159 21.52 -0.26 15.95
CA LEU A 159 22.76 0.44 15.65
C LEU A 159 23.01 0.59 14.14
N ILE A 160 22.44 -0.29 13.32
CA ILE A 160 22.55 -0.19 11.87
C ILE A 160 21.80 1.06 11.39
N LEU A 161 20.55 1.24 11.85
CA LEU A 161 19.74 2.43 11.54
C LEU A 161 20.41 3.72 12.01
N LYS A 162 20.98 3.71 13.23
CA LYS A 162 21.68 4.89 13.77
C LYS A 162 22.97 5.22 13.03
N TYR A 163 23.68 4.22 12.49
CA TYR A 163 24.84 4.44 11.63
C TYR A 163 24.46 5.09 10.32
N GLU A 164 23.47 4.53 9.63
CA GLU A 164 23.00 5.05 8.36
C GLU A 164 22.46 6.48 8.53
N PHE A 165 21.77 6.77 9.63
CA PHE A 165 21.34 8.13 9.92
C PHE A 165 22.52 9.08 10.17
N ALA A 166 23.56 8.64 10.88
CA ALA A 166 24.74 9.46 11.14
C ALA A 166 25.50 9.78 9.85
N GLU A 167 25.61 8.80 8.95
CA GLU A 167 26.21 8.98 7.62
C GLU A 167 25.39 9.95 6.76
N PHE A 168 24.07 9.77 6.75
CA PHE A 168 23.14 10.68 6.08
C PHE A 168 23.29 12.13 6.56
N LEU A 169 23.37 12.36 7.87
CA LEU A 169 23.55 13.72 8.41
C LEU A 169 24.93 14.32 8.10
N GLU A 170 25.97 13.49 7.97
CA GLU A 170 27.28 13.96 7.55
C GLU A 170 27.26 14.47 6.10
N ASN A 171 26.60 13.72 5.22
CA ASN A 171 26.49 14.01 3.79
C ASN A 171 25.53 15.18 3.53
N SER A 172 24.33 15.13 4.11
CA SER A 172 23.27 16.13 3.87
C SER A 172 23.42 17.40 4.72
N ASN A 173 24.01 17.30 5.92
CA ASN A 173 23.97 18.34 6.96
C ASN A 173 22.55 18.86 7.27
N LEU A 174 21.53 18.01 7.07
CA LEU A 174 20.13 18.37 7.28
C LEU A 174 19.87 18.86 8.71
N ASP A 175 20.54 18.27 9.71
CA ASP A 175 20.48 18.66 11.12
C ASP A 175 20.82 20.14 11.37
N LYS A 176 21.68 20.73 10.54
CA LYS A 176 22.09 22.13 10.64
C LYS A 176 21.26 23.04 9.73
N LEU A 177 20.90 22.54 8.56
CA LEU A 177 20.16 23.30 7.55
C LEU A 177 18.67 23.43 7.90
N ARG A 178 18.10 22.41 8.53
CA ARG A 178 16.71 22.33 9.01
C ARG A 178 16.67 21.67 10.40
N PRO A 179 16.93 22.42 11.48
CA PRO A 179 16.99 21.87 12.83
C PRO A 179 15.68 21.25 13.34
N GLU A 180 14.54 21.63 12.77
CA GLU A 180 13.22 21.09 13.11
C GLU A 180 12.87 19.82 12.32
N ALA A 181 13.74 19.38 11.40
CA ALA A 181 13.49 18.21 10.57
C ALA A 181 13.64 16.91 11.36
N GLU A 182 12.55 16.16 11.50
CA GLU A 182 12.53 14.86 12.14
C GLU A 182 12.38 13.76 11.08
N LEU A 183 13.51 13.19 10.64
CA LEU A 183 13.54 12.05 9.72
C LEU A 183 14.05 10.83 10.48
N SER A 184 13.13 9.95 10.86
CA SER A 184 13.43 8.61 11.36
C SER A 184 12.89 7.57 10.38
N VAL A 185 13.58 6.43 10.24
CA VAL A 185 13.12 5.27 9.46
C VAL A 185 13.20 4.00 10.31
N THR A 186 12.39 2.99 9.94
CA THR A 186 12.30 1.73 10.69
C THR A 186 13.06 0.57 10.04
N GLU A 187 13.54 0.74 8.81
CA GLU A 187 14.26 -0.30 8.05
C GLU A 187 15.66 0.15 7.60
N PRO A 188 16.67 -0.75 7.64
CA PRO A 188 17.99 -0.47 7.12
C PRO A 188 17.99 -0.19 5.61
N GLY A 189 18.93 0.64 5.16
CA GLY A 189 19.15 1.03 3.78
C GLY A 189 18.35 2.25 3.31
N GLN A 190 17.32 2.65 4.07
CA GLN A 190 16.37 3.69 3.63
C GLN A 190 17.00 5.09 3.55
N TYR A 191 17.98 5.42 4.40
CA TYR A 191 18.66 6.71 4.32
C TYR A 191 19.46 6.89 3.03
N LYS A 192 19.98 5.81 2.45
CA LYS A 192 20.67 5.87 1.16
C LYS A 192 19.71 6.18 0.02
N VAL A 193 18.48 5.63 0.07
CA VAL A 193 17.42 5.96 -0.88
C VAL A 193 17.05 7.44 -0.78
N ILE A 194 17.00 8.00 0.43
CA ILE A 194 16.80 9.45 0.64
C ILE A 194 17.91 10.27 -0.01
N GLU A 195 19.18 9.88 0.15
CA GLU A 195 20.31 10.55 -0.51
C GLU A 195 20.17 10.52 -2.04
N GLU A 196 19.76 9.38 -2.60
CA GLU A 196 19.50 9.24 -4.05
C GLU A 196 18.36 10.17 -4.50
N HIS A 197 17.28 10.31 -3.72
CA HIS A 197 16.19 11.26 -4.03
C HIS A 197 16.69 12.71 -4.03
N ILE A 198 17.55 13.09 -3.09
CA ILE A 198 18.13 14.44 -3.02
C ILE A 198 19.02 14.71 -4.24
N GLU A 199 19.84 13.74 -4.65
CA GLU A 199 20.72 13.90 -5.82
C GLU A 199 19.93 13.95 -7.14
N VAL A 200 18.88 13.15 -7.28
CA VAL A 200 17.97 13.23 -8.45
C VAL A 200 17.27 14.59 -8.48
N HIS A 201 16.77 15.08 -7.35
CA HIS A 201 16.17 16.41 -7.24
C HIS A 201 17.15 17.52 -7.62
N ARG A 202 18.38 17.45 -7.10
CA ARG A 202 19.48 18.37 -7.42
C ARG A 202 19.77 18.42 -8.92
N TYR A 203 19.78 17.26 -9.58
CA TYR A 203 20.02 17.16 -11.01
C TYR A 203 18.95 17.91 -11.81
N PHE A 204 17.67 17.67 -11.53
CA PHE A 204 16.57 18.36 -12.22
C PHE A 204 16.54 19.87 -11.93
N MET A 205 16.79 20.28 -10.68
CA MET A 205 16.94 21.70 -10.34
C MET A 205 18.04 22.39 -11.17
N GLY A 206 19.16 21.71 -11.40
CA GLY A 206 20.26 22.26 -12.20
C GLY A 206 19.91 22.42 -13.67
N ILE A 207 19.06 21.55 -14.23
CA ILE A 207 18.51 21.70 -15.58
C ILE A 207 17.57 22.92 -15.64
N GLU A 208 16.64 23.03 -14.70
CA GLU A 208 15.63 24.11 -14.70
C GLU A 208 16.23 25.50 -14.46
N GLN A 209 17.27 25.59 -13.63
CA GLN A 209 17.92 26.85 -13.26
C GLN A 209 19.17 27.16 -14.12
N GLU A 210 19.52 26.28 -15.06
CA GLU A 210 20.66 26.40 -15.98
C GLU A 210 22.03 26.63 -15.29
N HIS A 211 22.20 26.17 -14.04
CA HIS A 211 23.47 26.21 -13.33
C HIS A 211 23.65 25.03 -12.37
N GLU A 212 24.88 24.80 -11.92
CA GLU A 212 25.14 23.77 -10.91
C GLU A 212 24.57 24.19 -9.55
N ILE A 213 23.77 23.32 -8.93
CA ILE A 213 23.17 23.55 -7.61
C ILE A 213 24.12 23.04 -6.52
N PRO A 214 24.49 23.84 -5.51
CA PRO A 214 25.23 23.37 -4.35
C PRO A 214 24.46 22.29 -3.57
N ALA A 215 25.15 21.26 -3.06
CA ALA A 215 24.50 20.15 -2.34
C ALA A 215 23.63 20.61 -1.15
N SER A 216 24.08 21.61 -0.39
CA SER A 216 23.31 22.17 0.73
C SER A 216 22.01 22.86 0.29
N GLU A 217 21.99 23.43 -0.92
CA GLU A 217 20.79 24.07 -1.47
C GLU A 217 19.77 23.02 -1.90
N ALA A 218 20.23 21.96 -2.57
CA ALA A 218 19.35 20.86 -2.99
C ALA A 218 18.72 20.12 -1.80
N VAL A 219 19.47 19.88 -0.72
CA VAL A 219 18.96 19.27 0.51
C VAL A 219 17.81 20.11 1.09
N VAL A 220 17.97 21.43 1.13
CA VAL A 220 16.97 22.37 1.63
C VAL A 220 15.73 22.37 0.74
N ASP A 221 15.90 22.51 -0.56
CA ASP A 221 14.79 22.60 -1.50
C ASP A 221 14.00 21.28 -1.56
N TRP A 222 14.69 20.14 -1.58
CA TRP A 222 14.07 18.81 -1.49
C TRP A 222 13.25 18.65 -0.21
N TYR A 223 13.80 19.02 0.94
CA TYR A 223 13.10 18.88 2.21
C TYR A 223 11.80 19.71 2.23
N ASP A 224 11.89 20.99 1.83
CA ASP A 224 10.77 21.92 1.90
C ASP A 224 9.70 21.68 0.82
N LYS A 225 10.11 21.32 -0.41
CA LYS A 225 9.20 21.23 -1.57
C LYS A 225 8.82 19.82 -1.99
N VAL A 226 9.56 18.80 -1.58
CA VAL A 226 9.31 17.41 -1.94
C VAL A 226 8.90 16.59 -0.73
N TYR A 227 9.73 16.54 0.31
CA TYR A 227 9.48 15.69 1.48
C TYR A 227 8.31 16.21 2.34
N LEU A 228 8.40 17.46 2.80
CA LEU A 228 7.46 18.02 3.77
C LEU A 228 6.00 18.06 3.28
N PRO A 229 5.69 18.42 2.02
CA PRO A 229 4.32 18.38 1.52
C PRO A 229 3.68 16.99 1.58
N VAL A 230 4.43 15.94 1.25
CA VAL A 230 3.95 14.54 1.30
C VAL A 230 3.70 14.11 2.75
N VAL A 231 4.63 14.45 3.64
CA VAL A 231 4.48 14.18 5.09
C VAL A 231 3.28 14.88 5.69
N ASN A 232 3.00 16.12 5.27
CA ASN A 232 1.81 16.85 5.73
C ASN A 232 0.52 16.15 5.28
N ILE A 233 0.46 15.64 4.03
CA ILE A 233 -0.67 14.83 3.56
C ILE A 233 -0.86 13.57 4.42
N ILE A 234 0.24 12.86 4.72
CA ILE A 234 0.22 11.66 5.59
C ILE A 234 -0.36 11.99 6.97
N LYS A 235 0.06 13.13 7.56
CA LYS A 235 -0.39 13.59 8.87
C LYS A 235 -1.85 14.03 8.87
N GLU A 236 -2.27 14.85 7.90
CA GLU A 236 -3.63 15.38 7.79
C GLU A 236 -4.68 14.28 7.61
N ARG A 237 -4.34 13.25 6.83
CA ARG A 237 -5.20 12.09 6.58
C ARG A 237 -5.13 11.04 7.68
N GLY A 238 -4.18 11.15 8.59
CA GLY A 238 -4.01 10.25 9.73
C GLY A 238 -3.60 8.83 9.35
N LEU A 239 -2.87 8.66 8.25
CA LEU A 239 -2.53 7.35 7.66
C LEU A 239 -1.65 6.50 8.56
N LEU A 240 -0.84 7.12 9.43
CA LEU A 240 -0.07 6.41 10.46
C LEU A 240 -0.94 5.54 11.38
N ARG A 241 -2.24 5.80 11.48
CA ARG A 241 -3.17 4.97 12.27
C ARG A 241 -3.28 3.54 11.73
N ASP A 242 -3.02 3.34 10.45
CA ASP A 242 -3.11 2.06 9.76
C ASP A 242 -1.75 1.34 9.71
N PHE A 243 -0.66 2.03 10.12
CA PHE A 243 0.71 1.53 10.15
C PHE A 243 1.40 1.81 11.50
N PRO A 244 0.99 1.13 12.59
CA PRO A 244 1.38 1.49 13.96
C PRO A 244 2.88 1.33 14.26
N ASN A 245 3.63 0.61 13.42
CA ASN A 245 5.06 0.38 13.57
C ASN A 245 5.91 1.15 12.54
N ARG A 246 5.33 2.10 11.81
CA ARG A 246 6.03 2.87 10.76
C ARG A 246 6.05 4.36 11.10
N THR A 247 7.01 5.06 10.50
CA THR A 247 7.22 6.51 10.64
C THR A 247 6.70 7.27 9.41
N GLU A 248 6.55 8.60 9.48
CA GLU A 248 6.16 9.37 8.28
C GLU A 248 7.17 9.22 7.14
N THR A 249 8.46 9.11 7.45
CA THR A 249 9.52 8.94 6.46
C THR A 249 9.42 7.59 5.75
N ASP A 250 9.07 6.52 6.48
CA ASP A 250 8.86 5.19 5.88
C ASP A 250 7.71 5.24 4.85
N LEU A 251 6.61 5.90 5.22
CA LEU A 251 5.47 6.06 4.30
C LEU A 251 5.83 6.95 3.12
N TYR A 252 6.57 8.04 3.32
CA TYR A 252 7.05 8.90 2.23
C TYR A 252 7.89 8.12 1.21
N LEU A 253 8.85 7.32 1.68
CA LEU A 253 9.71 6.52 0.80
C LEU A 253 8.90 5.52 -0.01
N TRP A 254 7.92 4.90 0.64
CA TRP A 254 7.05 3.95 -0.03
C TRP A 254 6.13 4.61 -1.08
N ILE A 255 5.57 5.78 -0.77
CA ILE A 255 4.81 6.58 -1.73
C ILE A 255 5.70 7.00 -2.90
N ALA A 256 6.95 7.38 -2.65
CA ALA A 256 7.86 7.80 -3.71
C ALA A 256 8.26 6.63 -4.63
N GLU A 257 8.56 5.45 -4.08
CA GLU A 257 8.84 4.24 -4.86
C GLU A 257 7.62 3.77 -5.66
N HIS A 258 6.45 3.77 -5.02
CA HIS A 258 5.19 3.41 -5.67
C HIS A 258 4.83 4.41 -6.76
N ARG A 259 5.05 5.71 -6.53
CA ARG A 259 4.88 6.76 -7.53
C ARG A 259 5.82 6.57 -8.73
N ALA A 260 7.11 6.32 -8.50
CA ALA A 260 8.07 6.13 -9.59
C ALA A 260 7.70 4.90 -10.45
N THR A 261 7.28 3.82 -9.80
CA THR A 261 6.77 2.62 -10.47
C THR A 261 5.53 2.94 -11.31
N LEU A 262 4.57 3.69 -10.75
CA LEU A 262 3.35 4.11 -11.46
C LEU A 262 3.66 5.08 -12.61
N GLU A 263 4.59 6.01 -12.44
CA GLU A 263 4.99 6.96 -13.50
C GLU A 263 5.71 6.25 -14.67
N GLU A 264 6.50 5.21 -14.38
CA GLU A 264 7.17 4.38 -15.38
C GLU A 264 6.17 3.48 -16.13
N GLU A 265 5.20 2.90 -15.43
CA GLU A 265 4.15 2.07 -16.02
C GLU A 265 3.12 2.88 -16.84
N LEU A 266 2.84 4.13 -16.45
CA LEU A 266 1.81 4.98 -17.06
C LEU A 266 2.38 6.04 -18.03
N GLN A 267 3.72 6.16 -18.15
CA GLN A 267 4.43 7.17 -18.96
C GLN A 267 3.93 8.62 -18.73
N SER A 268 3.47 8.94 -17.52
CA SER A 268 2.89 10.24 -17.17
C SER A 268 3.14 10.56 -15.70
N GLN A 269 3.17 11.85 -15.34
CA GLN A 269 3.35 12.28 -13.96
C GLN A 269 2.11 11.97 -13.11
N VAL A 270 2.31 11.34 -11.95
CA VAL A 270 1.24 10.93 -11.04
C VAL A 270 1.22 11.87 -9.82
N SER A 271 0.03 12.28 -9.41
CA SER A 271 -0.15 13.13 -8.22
C SER A 271 0.15 12.36 -6.95
N VAL A 272 0.87 12.97 -6.00
CA VAL A 272 1.19 12.33 -4.71
C VAL A 272 -0.10 11.96 -3.94
N ASN A 273 -1.14 12.78 -4.01
CA ASN A 273 -2.40 12.50 -3.31
C ASN A 273 -3.07 11.20 -3.77
N SER A 274 -3.00 10.87 -5.07
CA SER A 274 -3.58 9.63 -5.60
C SER A 274 -2.74 8.39 -5.26
N VAL A 275 -1.41 8.53 -5.17
CA VAL A 275 -0.52 7.43 -4.75
C VAL A 275 -0.70 7.11 -3.27
N VAL A 276 -0.90 8.14 -2.45
CA VAL A 276 -1.17 7.99 -1.01
C VAL A 276 -2.48 7.23 -0.75
N GLU A 277 -3.51 7.47 -1.57
CA GLU A 277 -4.80 6.77 -1.50
C GLU A 277 -4.68 5.29 -1.87
N ASP A 278 -4.01 5.00 -2.99
CA ASP A 278 -3.76 3.62 -3.45
C ASP A 278 -2.91 2.81 -2.44
N LEU A 279 -1.93 3.46 -1.80
CA LEU A 279 -1.04 2.81 -0.82
C LEU A 279 -1.73 2.50 0.51
N ALA A 280 -2.62 3.38 0.97
CA ALA A 280 -3.42 3.15 2.18
C ALA A 280 -4.39 1.97 1.99
N ASP A 281 -4.97 1.87 0.78
CA ASP A 281 -5.91 0.81 0.42
C ASP A 281 -5.24 -0.55 0.26
N GLN A 282 -4.00 -0.59 -0.26
CA GLN A 282 -3.27 -1.86 -0.46
C GLN A 282 -2.67 -2.46 0.82
N PHE A 283 -2.42 -1.67 1.87
CA PHE A 283 -1.56 -2.14 2.98
C PHE A 283 -2.03 -1.84 4.41
N SER A 284 -3.25 -1.33 4.63
CA SER A 284 -3.77 -1.10 5.99
C SER A 284 -3.82 -2.39 6.85
N GLU A 285 -3.23 -2.36 8.05
CA GLU A 285 -3.13 -3.55 8.93
C GLU A 285 -4.37 -3.80 9.83
N ARG A 286 -5.52 -3.13 9.61
CA ARG A 286 -6.74 -3.34 10.41
C ARG A 286 -7.68 -4.43 9.84
N THR A 287 -7.22 -5.67 9.98
CA THR A 287 -7.93 -6.97 10.19
C THR A 287 -9.21 -7.32 9.40
N ASP A 288 -9.11 -8.31 8.49
CA ASP A 288 -9.57 -9.69 8.73
C ASP A 288 -9.27 -10.63 7.53
N ARG A 289 -8.08 -11.27 7.54
CA ARG A 289 -7.77 -12.62 7.01
C ARG A 289 -6.26 -12.77 6.79
N VAL A 290 -5.61 -13.37 7.77
CA VAL A 290 -4.27 -13.93 7.63
C VAL A 290 -4.31 -15.06 6.61
N ILE A 291 -3.79 -14.84 5.40
CA ILE A 291 -2.89 -15.70 4.59
C ILE A 291 -2.86 -15.14 3.15
N THR A 292 -1.75 -14.49 2.78
CA THR A 292 -0.94 -14.65 1.53
C THR A 292 0.18 -13.60 1.55
N ARG A 293 1.15 -13.68 2.47
CA ARG A 293 2.47 -14.35 2.34
C ARG A 293 3.30 -13.95 1.11
N LEU A 294 4.42 -13.28 1.40
CA LEU A 294 5.80 -13.52 0.92
C LEU A 294 5.97 -14.08 -0.51
N GLY A 295 6.52 -13.27 -1.41
CA GLY A 295 7.28 -13.73 -2.58
C GLY A 295 7.03 -12.96 -3.87
N THR A 296 7.63 -11.77 -4.02
CA THR A 296 7.56 -10.85 -5.17
C THR A 296 8.13 -11.38 -6.51
N LYS A 297 8.30 -12.70 -6.69
CA LYS A 297 8.71 -13.28 -8.01
C LYS A 297 7.98 -14.57 -8.42
N ILE A 298 7.01 -15.06 -7.65
CA ILE A 298 6.26 -16.30 -7.99
C ILE A 298 4.75 -16.02 -8.19
N ALA A 299 4.23 -14.86 -7.76
CA ALA A 299 2.79 -14.55 -7.80
C ALA A 299 2.18 -14.46 -9.22
N LYS A 300 2.89 -13.92 -10.21
CA LYS A 300 2.41 -13.82 -11.62
C LYS A 300 2.17 -15.19 -12.30
N ALA A 301 2.61 -16.30 -11.68
CA ALA A 301 2.48 -17.64 -12.29
C ALA A 301 1.39 -18.53 -11.67
N ILE A 302 0.79 -18.14 -10.53
CA ILE A 302 -0.07 -19.05 -9.73
C ILE A 302 -1.38 -18.42 -9.25
N VAL A 303 -1.64 -17.13 -9.49
CA VAL A 303 -2.99 -16.57 -9.30
C VAL A 303 -3.72 -16.67 -10.65
N PRO A 304 -4.72 -17.57 -10.82
CA PRO A 304 -5.60 -17.53 -11.98
C PRO A 304 -6.24 -16.15 -12.11
N ASP A 305 -6.41 -15.61 -13.32
CA ASP A 305 -7.03 -14.29 -13.58
C ASP A 305 -8.39 -14.08 -12.89
N VAL A 306 -9.04 -15.17 -12.49
CA VAL A 306 -10.33 -15.26 -11.77
C VAL A 306 -10.23 -14.82 -10.30
N LEU A 307 -9.02 -14.78 -9.74
CA LEU A 307 -8.76 -14.40 -8.35
C LEU A 307 -8.25 -12.96 -8.20
N GLU A 308 -8.04 -12.24 -9.30
CA GLU A 308 -7.77 -10.80 -9.27
C GLU A 308 -9.05 -10.04 -8.94
N SER A 309 -9.04 -9.35 -7.80
CA SER A 309 -10.13 -8.43 -7.45
C SER A 309 -9.89 -7.11 -8.19
N GLY A 310 -10.91 -6.60 -8.91
CA GLY A 310 -10.89 -5.24 -9.43
C GLY A 310 -10.93 -4.19 -8.30
N PRO A 311 -11.02 -2.88 -8.64
CA PRO A 311 -10.97 -1.77 -7.66
C PRO A 311 -11.99 -1.88 -6.49
N PRO A 312 -12.11 -0.96 -5.53
CA PRO A 312 -13.27 -0.93 -4.61
C PRO A 312 -14.59 -0.44 -5.29
N PRO A 313 -15.76 -1.04 -5.01
CA PRO A 313 -17.05 -0.57 -5.54
C PRO A 313 -17.32 0.93 -5.28
N GLY A 314 -17.78 1.67 -6.28
CA GLY A 314 -17.98 3.12 -6.17
C GLY A 314 -16.74 4.00 -6.34
N GLU A 315 -15.55 3.39 -6.51
CA GLU A 315 -14.32 3.95 -7.10
C GLU A 315 -14.58 5.04 -8.15
N TRP A 316 -15.18 4.56 -9.22
CA TRP A 316 -15.53 5.32 -10.41
C TRP A 316 -16.43 6.52 -10.09
N ARG A 317 -17.55 6.30 -9.38
CA ARG A 317 -18.50 7.35 -9.01
C ARG A 317 -17.82 8.46 -8.19
N GLN A 318 -16.95 8.12 -7.24
CA GLN A 318 -16.24 9.11 -6.44
C GLN A 318 -15.28 9.94 -7.30
N SER A 319 -14.57 9.31 -8.24
CA SER A 319 -13.68 10.01 -9.19
C SER A 319 -14.43 10.97 -10.12
N VAL A 320 -15.62 10.59 -10.58
CA VAL A 320 -16.47 11.43 -11.43
C VAL A 320 -16.99 12.65 -10.65
N LEU A 321 -17.44 12.44 -9.41
CA LEU A 321 -17.96 13.51 -8.54
C LEU A 321 -16.89 14.51 -8.08
N SER A 322 -15.62 14.09 -7.99
CA SER A 322 -14.52 14.95 -7.51
C SER A 322 -13.83 15.76 -8.62
N THR A 323 -13.91 15.30 -9.87
CA THR A 323 -13.01 15.78 -10.94
C THR A 323 -13.72 16.54 -12.06
N ARG A 324 -15.03 16.31 -12.30
CA ARG A 324 -15.70 16.84 -13.50
C ARG A 324 -16.66 18.00 -13.19
N SER A 325 -16.42 19.14 -13.85
CA SER A 325 -17.36 20.27 -14.01
C SER A 325 -18.24 20.14 -15.26
N ASP A 326 -18.11 19.04 -16.00
CA ASP A 326 -18.74 18.85 -17.30
C ASP A 326 -20.13 18.22 -17.23
N ASP A 327 -20.92 18.54 -18.24
CA ASP A 327 -22.33 18.18 -18.37
C ASP A 327 -22.55 16.73 -18.86
N HIS A 328 -21.46 15.96 -19.10
CA HIS A 328 -21.44 14.67 -19.78
C HIS A 328 -20.71 13.58 -18.98
N LEU A 329 -21.31 12.39 -18.86
CA LEU A 329 -20.79 11.27 -18.05
C LEU A 329 -19.89 10.32 -18.86
N PHE A 330 -20.18 10.13 -20.16
CA PHE A 330 -19.44 9.22 -21.04
C PHE A 330 -18.73 10.03 -22.14
N CYS A 331 -17.57 10.58 -21.81
CA CYS A 331 -16.74 11.43 -22.68
C CYS A 331 -15.65 10.67 -23.44
N GLU A 332 -15.38 9.40 -23.07
CA GLU A 332 -14.49 8.50 -23.81
C GLU A 332 -15.05 7.06 -23.76
N ILE A 333 -15.28 6.44 -24.93
CA ILE A 333 -15.84 5.09 -25.04
C ILE A 333 -14.77 4.11 -25.55
N LEU A 334 -14.53 3.02 -24.83
CA LEU A 334 -13.69 1.92 -25.30
C LEU A 334 -14.53 0.84 -25.99
N VAL A 335 -14.15 0.45 -27.21
CA VAL A 335 -14.81 -0.62 -27.97
C VAL A 335 -13.78 -1.67 -28.40
N PRO A 336 -13.72 -2.82 -27.70
CA PRO A 336 -12.93 -3.96 -28.16
C PRO A 336 -13.56 -4.57 -29.42
N ILE A 337 -12.76 -4.71 -30.48
CA ILE A 337 -13.15 -5.31 -31.76
C ILE A 337 -12.48 -6.68 -31.88
N ASN A 338 -13.19 -7.66 -32.40
CA ASN A 338 -12.68 -9.02 -32.61
C ASN A 338 -12.39 -9.34 -34.10
N GLY A 339 -12.66 -8.40 -35.01
CA GLY A 339 -12.48 -8.57 -36.45
C GLY A 339 -13.52 -9.47 -37.14
N LEU A 340 -14.54 -9.93 -36.40
CA LEU A 340 -15.64 -10.75 -36.91
C LEU A 340 -16.88 -9.88 -37.16
N GLU A 341 -17.85 -10.40 -37.92
CA GLU A 341 -19.08 -9.66 -38.24
C GLU A 341 -19.86 -9.21 -37.00
N ASP A 342 -19.81 -10.01 -35.92
CA ASP A 342 -20.50 -9.70 -34.69
C ASP A 342 -19.82 -8.56 -33.90
N GLY A 343 -18.50 -8.44 -33.92
CA GLY A 343 -17.76 -7.40 -33.22
C GLY A 343 -18.21 -5.98 -33.57
N TRP A 344 -18.75 -5.78 -34.77
CA TRP A 344 -19.22 -4.47 -35.24
C TRP A 344 -20.50 -4.00 -34.54
N PHE A 345 -21.33 -4.89 -33.98
CA PHE A 345 -22.52 -4.47 -33.22
C PHE A 345 -22.15 -3.68 -31.96
N ALA A 346 -21.01 -3.96 -31.34
CA ALA A 346 -20.49 -3.16 -30.22
C ALA A 346 -20.16 -1.72 -30.66
N LEU A 347 -19.55 -1.57 -31.84
CA LEU A 347 -19.24 -0.27 -32.41
C LEU A 347 -20.52 0.49 -32.79
N GLU A 348 -21.50 -0.17 -33.41
CA GLU A 348 -22.80 0.43 -33.72
C GLU A 348 -23.54 0.89 -32.47
N GLN A 349 -23.51 0.09 -31.40
CA GLN A 349 -24.10 0.49 -30.11
C GLN A 349 -23.34 1.67 -29.47
N ALA A 350 -22.00 1.71 -29.60
CA ALA A 350 -21.19 2.82 -29.13
C ALA A 350 -21.50 4.12 -29.87
N PHE A 351 -21.81 4.08 -31.17
CA PHE A 351 -22.25 5.26 -31.91
C PHE A 351 -23.53 5.88 -31.31
N VAL A 352 -24.47 5.07 -30.83
CA VAL A 352 -25.70 5.60 -30.19
C VAL A 352 -25.37 6.45 -28.96
N ILE A 353 -24.45 5.99 -28.12
CA ILE A 353 -23.98 6.76 -26.96
C ILE A 353 -23.21 8.00 -27.44
N ALA A 354 -22.36 7.84 -28.45
CA ALA A 354 -21.52 8.91 -28.92
C ALA A 354 -22.26 10.11 -29.51
N HIS A 355 -23.37 9.86 -30.20
CA HIS A 355 -24.25 10.92 -30.67
C HIS A 355 -24.99 11.66 -29.54
N ARG A 356 -25.25 11.00 -28.41
CA ARG A 356 -25.95 11.61 -27.27
C ARG A 356 -25.03 12.40 -26.36
N GLU A 357 -23.78 11.93 -26.24
CA GLU A 357 -22.79 12.46 -25.31
C GLU A 357 -21.72 13.31 -25.99
N GLU A 358 -21.78 13.46 -27.32
CA GLU A 358 -20.80 14.22 -28.13
C GLU A 358 -19.35 13.75 -27.88
N THR A 359 -19.17 12.43 -27.81
CA THR A 359 -17.93 11.79 -27.35
C THR A 359 -17.07 11.22 -28.47
N ARG A 360 -15.85 10.82 -28.12
CA ARG A 360 -14.95 10.01 -28.94
C ARG A 360 -15.07 8.52 -28.64
N ILE A 361 -14.64 7.73 -29.62
CA ILE A 361 -14.58 6.26 -29.53
C ILE A 361 -13.14 5.79 -29.74
N HIS A 362 -12.64 5.03 -28.76
CA HIS A 362 -11.38 4.33 -28.82
C HIS A 362 -11.62 2.85 -29.15
N GLY A 363 -11.27 2.43 -30.35
CA GLY A 363 -11.23 1.03 -30.76
C GLY A 363 -10.00 0.32 -30.19
N LEU A 364 -10.16 -0.94 -29.78
CA LEU A 364 -9.06 -1.81 -29.37
C LEU A 364 -9.14 -3.14 -30.13
N TYR A 365 -8.11 -3.45 -30.90
CA TYR A 365 -7.95 -4.76 -31.54
C TYR A 365 -6.73 -5.47 -30.92
N VAL A 366 -6.97 -6.64 -30.33
CA VAL A 366 -5.93 -7.44 -29.66
C VAL A 366 -5.49 -8.57 -30.59
N LEU A 367 -4.24 -8.49 -31.04
CA LEU A 367 -3.55 -9.42 -31.92
C LEU A 367 -3.01 -10.61 -31.13
N SER A 368 -2.90 -11.76 -31.81
CA SER A 368 -2.32 -12.97 -31.20
C SER A 368 -0.80 -12.87 -31.04
N ASP A 369 -0.13 -12.21 -31.99
CA ASP A 369 1.30 -11.93 -31.97
C ASP A 369 1.62 -10.62 -32.72
N ASP A 370 2.86 -10.13 -32.55
CA ASP A 370 3.31 -8.88 -33.18
C ASP A 370 3.49 -8.99 -34.70
N GLU A 371 3.61 -10.21 -35.26
CA GLU A 371 3.76 -10.43 -36.70
C GLU A 371 2.44 -10.20 -37.43
N GLU A 372 1.30 -10.41 -36.76
CA GLU A 372 -0.06 -10.18 -37.28
C GLU A 372 -0.36 -8.69 -37.54
N LYS A 373 0.40 -7.77 -36.95
CA LYS A 373 0.17 -6.32 -37.04
C LYS A 373 0.18 -5.81 -38.48
N GLU A 374 1.07 -6.33 -39.31
CA GLU A 374 1.22 -5.93 -40.72
C GLU A 374 0.44 -6.85 -41.67
N SER A 375 -0.41 -7.74 -41.14
CA SER A 375 -1.16 -8.68 -41.96
C SER A 375 -2.25 -7.98 -42.79
N PRO A 376 -2.62 -8.50 -43.99
CA PRO A 376 -3.73 -7.97 -44.76
C PRO A 376 -5.05 -7.96 -43.97
N ALA A 377 -5.30 -8.98 -43.14
CA ALA A 377 -6.51 -9.07 -42.33
C ALA A 377 -6.60 -7.95 -41.29
N THR A 378 -5.48 -7.61 -40.63
CA THR A 378 -5.44 -6.48 -39.69
C THR A 378 -5.69 -5.15 -40.40
N HIS A 379 -5.12 -4.96 -41.59
CA HIS A 379 -5.37 -3.77 -42.40
C HIS A 379 -6.84 -3.66 -42.83
N ASP A 380 -7.48 -4.78 -43.21
CA ASP A 380 -8.90 -4.81 -43.57
C ASP A 380 -9.79 -4.41 -42.39
N ILE A 381 -9.50 -4.91 -41.18
CA ILE A 381 -10.21 -4.53 -39.94
C ILE A 381 -10.02 -3.03 -39.63
N GLN A 382 -8.80 -2.51 -39.79
CA GLN A 382 -8.54 -1.08 -39.58
C GLN A 382 -9.31 -0.20 -40.55
N ASN A 383 -9.31 -0.56 -41.85
CA ASN A 383 -10.03 0.17 -42.87
C ASN A 383 -11.55 0.13 -42.63
N GLU A 384 -12.10 -1.04 -42.27
CA GLU A 384 -13.52 -1.18 -41.96
C GLU A 384 -13.93 -0.35 -40.74
N PHE A 385 -13.12 -0.35 -39.67
CA PHE A 385 -13.35 0.48 -38.49
C PHE A 385 -13.37 1.98 -38.85
N ILE A 386 -12.38 2.44 -39.62
CA ILE A 386 -12.28 3.84 -40.06
C ILE A 386 -13.51 4.21 -40.91
N ASN A 387 -13.86 3.39 -41.91
CA ASN A 387 -15.01 3.64 -42.78
C ASN A 387 -16.31 3.79 -41.96
N ARG A 388 -16.56 2.88 -41.00
CA ARG A 388 -17.74 2.96 -40.14
C ARG A 388 -17.78 4.21 -39.27
N CYS A 389 -16.64 4.62 -38.73
CA CYS A 389 -16.53 5.85 -37.96
C CYS A 389 -16.75 7.11 -38.82
N GLU A 390 -16.22 7.13 -40.04
CA GLU A 390 -16.45 8.21 -41.00
C GLU A 390 -17.92 8.30 -41.43
N GLU A 391 -18.56 7.17 -41.73
CA GLU A 391 -19.98 7.09 -42.07
C GLU A 391 -20.88 7.55 -40.91
N ALA A 392 -20.50 7.23 -39.68
CA ALA A 392 -21.20 7.67 -38.47
C ALA A 392 -20.88 9.14 -38.10
N GLY A 393 -19.86 9.77 -38.70
CA GLY A 393 -19.44 11.13 -38.37
C GLY A 393 -18.86 11.27 -36.96
N ILE A 394 -18.33 10.21 -36.37
CA ILE A 394 -17.79 10.18 -35.01
C ILE A 394 -16.26 10.16 -35.04
N GLN A 395 -15.63 10.91 -34.13
CA GLN A 395 -14.17 10.88 -33.96
C GLN A 395 -13.77 9.56 -33.31
N CYS A 396 -12.98 8.76 -34.04
CA CYS A 396 -12.47 7.48 -33.57
C CYS A 396 -10.96 7.34 -33.78
N ASP A 397 -10.30 6.55 -32.93
CA ASP A 397 -8.99 5.94 -33.19
C ASP A 397 -9.03 4.45 -32.89
N LEU A 398 -8.22 3.66 -33.59
CA LEU A 398 -8.09 2.23 -33.38
C LEU A 398 -6.67 1.90 -32.93
N GLN A 399 -6.56 1.18 -31.81
CA GLN A 399 -5.30 0.76 -31.22
C GLN A 399 -5.09 -0.74 -31.41
N LEU A 400 -3.88 -1.09 -31.84
CA LEU A 400 -3.43 -2.47 -31.98
C LEU A 400 -2.55 -2.84 -30.79
N LYS A 401 -2.90 -3.93 -30.10
CA LYS A 401 -2.15 -4.46 -28.96
C LYS A 401 -1.95 -5.96 -29.09
N THR A 402 -0.91 -6.49 -28.46
CA THR A 402 -0.62 -7.92 -28.45
C THR A 402 -0.72 -8.44 -27.02
N GLY A 403 -1.32 -9.61 -26.81
CA GLY A 403 -1.37 -10.27 -25.50
C GLY A 403 -2.77 -10.69 -25.07
N ASP A 404 -3.01 -10.77 -23.76
CA ASP A 404 -4.30 -11.19 -23.21
C ASP A 404 -5.39 -10.12 -23.44
N ILE A 405 -6.55 -10.56 -23.94
CA ILE A 405 -7.67 -9.69 -24.29
C ILE A 405 -8.20 -8.98 -23.03
N THR A 406 -8.46 -9.72 -21.96
CA THR A 406 -9.09 -9.18 -20.74
C THR A 406 -8.18 -8.13 -20.08
N THR A 407 -6.88 -8.42 -20.02
CA THR A 407 -5.86 -7.53 -19.46
C THR A 407 -5.76 -6.24 -20.27
N ASN A 408 -5.64 -6.33 -21.61
CA ASN A 408 -5.59 -5.14 -22.46
C ASN A 408 -6.87 -4.29 -22.38
N ILE A 409 -8.05 -4.92 -22.29
CA ILE A 409 -9.31 -4.19 -22.10
C ILE A 409 -9.30 -3.48 -20.74
N CYS A 410 -8.94 -4.16 -19.64
CA CYS A 410 -8.95 -3.57 -18.31
C CYS A 410 -7.95 -2.42 -18.16
N GLU A 411 -6.73 -2.58 -18.69
CA GLU A 411 -5.71 -1.53 -18.70
C GLU A 411 -6.18 -0.30 -19.47
N ARG A 412 -6.78 -0.49 -20.65
CA ARG A 412 -7.26 0.63 -21.46
C ARG A 412 -8.52 1.27 -20.88
N ALA A 413 -9.40 0.48 -20.27
CA ALA A 413 -10.63 0.97 -19.64
C ALA A 413 -10.36 2.00 -18.53
N ARG A 414 -9.20 1.95 -17.85
CA ARG A 414 -8.82 2.98 -16.84
C ARG A 414 -8.88 4.41 -17.37
N TRP A 415 -8.72 4.61 -18.67
CA TRP A 415 -8.71 5.91 -19.33
C TRP A 415 -9.99 6.25 -20.08
N ASN A 416 -11.00 5.38 -20.00
CA ASN A 416 -12.29 5.54 -20.65
C ASN A 416 -13.39 5.66 -19.59
N ASP A 417 -14.58 6.08 -20.00
CA ASP A 417 -15.72 6.21 -19.08
C ASP A 417 -16.63 4.99 -19.09
N ILE A 418 -16.69 4.29 -20.22
CA ILE A 418 -17.49 3.09 -20.42
C ILE A 418 -16.82 2.17 -21.45
N VAL A 419 -16.98 0.85 -21.27
CA VAL A 419 -16.54 -0.16 -22.23
C VAL A 419 -17.76 -0.78 -22.91
N VAL A 420 -17.80 -0.83 -24.24
CA VAL A 420 -18.92 -1.42 -25.00
C VAL A 420 -18.45 -2.71 -25.67
N ILE A 421 -19.13 -3.82 -25.36
CA ILE A 421 -18.72 -5.17 -25.75
C ILE A 421 -19.91 -5.94 -26.29
N ASN A 422 -19.72 -6.69 -27.37
CA ASN A 422 -20.73 -7.63 -27.84
C ASN A 422 -20.70 -8.93 -27.03
N ILE A 423 -21.88 -9.41 -26.61
CA ILE A 423 -22.07 -10.78 -26.14
C ILE A 423 -22.28 -11.72 -27.34
N SER A 424 -21.19 -12.17 -27.96
CA SER A 424 -21.26 -13.21 -29.01
C SER A 424 -21.54 -14.60 -28.45
N TYR A 425 -21.02 -14.89 -27.25
CA TYR A 425 -21.16 -16.16 -26.56
C TYR A 425 -21.49 -15.91 -25.08
N PRO A 426 -22.77 -15.93 -24.69
CA PRO A 426 -23.14 -15.72 -23.29
C PRO A 426 -22.54 -16.80 -22.38
N PRO A 427 -22.25 -16.47 -21.11
CA PRO A 427 -21.61 -17.42 -20.19
C PRO A 427 -22.49 -18.65 -20.00
N GLU A 428 -21.94 -19.84 -20.26
CA GLU A 428 -22.65 -21.10 -20.08
C GLU A 428 -22.92 -21.43 -18.60
N PRO A 429 -23.96 -22.24 -18.28
CA PRO A 429 -24.33 -22.56 -16.90
C PRO A 429 -23.31 -23.45 -16.17
N SER A 430 -22.32 -24.02 -16.86
CA SER A 430 -21.26 -24.78 -16.23
C SER A 430 -20.17 -23.88 -15.63
N ALA A 431 -19.70 -24.21 -14.42
CA ALA A 431 -18.66 -23.43 -13.73
C ALA A 431 -17.36 -23.35 -14.54
N PHE A 432 -17.01 -24.42 -15.27
CA PHE A 432 -15.82 -24.48 -16.12
C PHE A 432 -15.92 -23.55 -17.35
N ALA A 433 -17.10 -23.44 -17.96
CA ALA A 433 -17.28 -22.54 -19.11
C ALA A 433 -17.37 -21.05 -18.70
N ARG A 434 -17.88 -20.75 -17.50
CA ARG A 434 -17.79 -19.39 -16.93
C ARG A 434 -16.35 -18.93 -16.76
N LEU A 435 -15.48 -19.83 -16.27
CA LEU A 435 -14.04 -19.59 -16.09
C LEU A 435 -13.31 -19.29 -17.41
N THR A 436 -13.70 -19.94 -18.51
CA THR A 436 -13.00 -19.81 -19.80
C THR A 436 -13.55 -18.69 -20.70
N SER A 437 -14.69 -18.10 -20.37
CA SER A 437 -15.37 -17.11 -21.23
C SER A 437 -14.75 -15.70 -21.24
N GLY A 438 -13.84 -15.39 -20.31
CA GLY A 438 -13.26 -14.04 -20.14
C GLY A 438 -14.23 -13.00 -19.57
N ILE A 439 -15.53 -13.10 -19.85
CA ILE A 439 -16.59 -12.17 -19.40
C ILE A 439 -16.64 -12.03 -17.88
N HIS A 440 -16.55 -13.16 -17.15
CA HIS A 440 -16.57 -13.13 -15.69
C HIS A 440 -15.37 -12.35 -15.12
N SER A 441 -14.17 -12.64 -15.63
CA SER A 441 -12.93 -11.94 -15.26
C SER A 441 -13.03 -10.45 -15.61
N LEU A 442 -13.61 -10.14 -16.77
CA LEU A 442 -13.78 -8.77 -17.23
C LEU A 442 -14.73 -7.95 -16.34
N VAL A 443 -15.92 -8.49 -16.00
CA VAL A 443 -16.86 -7.81 -15.09
C VAL A 443 -16.27 -7.64 -13.68
N GLN A 444 -15.39 -8.54 -13.25
CA GLN A 444 -14.72 -8.42 -11.95
C GLN A 444 -13.57 -7.41 -11.93
N ARG A 445 -12.76 -7.36 -12.99
CA ARG A 445 -11.51 -6.60 -13.06
C ARG A 445 -11.66 -5.23 -13.71
N CYS A 446 -12.65 -5.04 -14.58
CA CYS A 446 -12.81 -3.78 -15.31
C CYS A 446 -13.13 -2.63 -14.33
N PRO A 447 -12.37 -1.52 -14.38
CA PRO A 447 -12.56 -0.39 -13.48
C PRO A 447 -13.72 0.52 -13.87
N ARG A 448 -14.35 0.29 -15.04
CA ARG A 448 -15.41 1.12 -15.60
C ARG A 448 -16.69 0.31 -15.81
N PRO A 449 -17.85 0.96 -15.86
CA PRO A 449 -19.08 0.32 -16.33
C PRO A 449 -18.87 -0.36 -17.69
N ILE A 450 -19.43 -1.55 -17.85
CA ILE A 450 -19.40 -2.28 -19.12
C ILE A 450 -20.82 -2.35 -19.67
N LEU A 451 -21.01 -1.82 -20.87
CA LEU A 451 -22.20 -2.05 -21.67
C LEU A 451 -22.00 -3.32 -22.51
N PHE A 452 -22.74 -4.35 -22.14
CA PHE A 452 -22.87 -5.53 -22.98
C PHE A 452 -24.03 -5.36 -23.94
N THR A 453 -23.77 -5.52 -25.24
CA THR A 453 -24.78 -5.42 -26.29
C THR A 453 -25.08 -6.77 -26.91
N PRO A 454 -26.36 -7.09 -27.21
CA PRO A 454 -26.70 -8.18 -28.10
C PRO A 454 -26.31 -7.84 -29.56
N GLN A 455 -26.45 -8.80 -30.47
CA GLN A 455 -26.19 -8.66 -31.91
C GLN A 455 -27.23 -7.78 -32.65
N ILE A 456 -27.79 -6.79 -31.98
CA ILE A 456 -28.77 -5.83 -32.52
C ILE A 456 -28.51 -4.48 -31.84
N SER A 457 -28.29 -3.43 -32.63
CA SER A 457 -28.15 -2.06 -32.11
C SER A 457 -29.49 -1.56 -31.57
N ASN A 458 -29.45 -0.95 -30.39
CA ASN A 458 -30.61 -0.47 -29.66
C ASN A 458 -30.51 1.05 -29.43
N PRO A 459 -31.62 1.81 -29.60
CA PRO A 459 -31.58 3.25 -29.44
C PRO A 459 -31.37 3.74 -27.99
N LEU A 460 -31.53 2.91 -26.96
CA LEU A 460 -31.37 3.26 -25.54
C LEU A 460 -32.32 4.38 -25.05
N ASN A 461 -33.59 4.31 -25.44
CA ASN A 461 -34.62 5.29 -25.13
C ASN A 461 -35.38 5.03 -23.81
N HIS A 462 -35.25 3.85 -23.19
CA HIS A 462 -36.07 3.46 -22.06
C HIS A 462 -35.29 2.55 -21.10
N ALA A 463 -34.94 3.09 -19.94
CA ALA A 463 -34.07 2.42 -18.98
C ALA A 463 -34.84 1.59 -17.96
N MET A 464 -34.26 0.47 -17.55
CA MET A 464 -34.58 -0.20 -16.30
C MET A 464 -33.35 -0.29 -15.39
N LEU A 465 -33.52 0.03 -14.11
CA LEU A 465 -32.52 -0.17 -13.06
C LEU A 465 -32.88 -1.42 -12.24
N ALA A 466 -31.98 -2.41 -12.20
CA ALA A 466 -32.01 -3.50 -11.23
C ALA A 466 -31.21 -3.13 -9.98
N PHE A 467 -31.91 -2.96 -8.85
CA PHE A 467 -31.34 -2.44 -7.60
C PHE A 467 -31.53 -3.41 -6.44
N ASP A 468 -30.44 -3.97 -5.93
CA ASP A 468 -30.44 -4.91 -4.80
C ASP A 468 -29.88 -4.31 -3.49
N GLY A 469 -29.55 -3.01 -3.50
CA GLY A 469 -28.99 -2.29 -2.35
C GLY A 469 -27.50 -2.55 -2.10
N SER A 470 -26.80 -3.33 -2.93
CA SER A 470 -25.35 -3.49 -2.86
C SER A 470 -24.62 -2.19 -3.24
N LEU A 471 -23.34 -2.06 -2.84
CA LEU A 471 -22.51 -0.91 -3.21
C LEU A 471 -22.42 -0.73 -4.74
N LYS A 472 -22.35 -1.84 -5.49
CA LYS A 472 -22.33 -1.84 -6.96
C LYS A 472 -23.65 -1.36 -7.55
N ALA A 473 -24.76 -1.73 -6.92
CA ALA A 473 -26.09 -1.26 -7.32
C ALA A 473 -26.28 0.25 -7.05
N TYR A 474 -25.56 0.85 -6.11
CA TYR A 474 -25.55 2.31 -5.95
C TYR A 474 -24.83 3.03 -7.10
N GLU A 475 -23.82 2.43 -7.70
CA GLU A 475 -23.22 2.95 -8.93
C GLU A 475 -24.19 2.86 -10.11
N ALA A 476 -24.89 1.73 -10.24
CA ALA A 476 -25.97 1.55 -11.21
C ALA A 476 -27.11 2.57 -11.02
N LEU A 477 -27.49 2.86 -9.78
CA LEU A 477 -28.48 3.87 -9.43
C LEU A 477 -28.02 5.28 -9.82
N TYR A 478 -26.75 5.62 -9.56
CA TYR A 478 -26.16 6.89 -9.97
C TYR A 478 -26.19 7.07 -11.49
N ILE A 479 -25.72 6.06 -12.25
CA ILE A 479 -25.73 6.09 -13.72
C ILE A 479 -27.17 6.18 -14.24
N SER A 480 -28.10 5.41 -13.69
CA SER A 480 -29.51 5.43 -14.12
C SER A 480 -30.15 6.80 -13.89
N ALA A 481 -29.86 7.45 -12.77
CA ALA A 481 -30.35 8.79 -12.49
C ALA A 481 -29.78 9.82 -13.47
N TYR A 482 -28.48 9.75 -13.77
CA TYR A 482 -27.86 10.59 -14.79
C TYR A 482 -28.50 10.38 -16.16
N LEU A 483 -28.61 9.13 -16.62
CA LEU A 483 -29.16 8.80 -17.93
C LEU A 483 -30.61 9.29 -18.07
N ALA A 484 -31.45 9.02 -17.07
CA ALA A 484 -32.83 9.50 -17.06
C ALA A 484 -32.92 11.03 -17.10
N GLY A 485 -32.07 11.73 -16.34
CA GLY A 485 -32.06 13.18 -16.28
C GLY A 485 -31.51 13.84 -17.55
N LYS A 486 -30.32 13.43 -17.99
CA LYS A 486 -29.60 14.01 -19.13
C LYS A 486 -30.26 13.63 -20.46
N TRP A 487 -30.54 12.34 -20.67
CA TRP A 487 -31.15 11.87 -21.92
C TRP A 487 -32.66 12.06 -21.96
N LYS A 488 -33.27 12.43 -20.82
CA LYS A 488 -34.73 12.63 -20.68
C LYS A 488 -35.55 11.41 -21.08
N ILE A 489 -35.04 10.24 -20.70
CA ILE A 489 -35.65 8.94 -20.99
C ILE A 489 -36.47 8.44 -19.79
N PRO A 490 -37.53 7.64 -19.99
CA PRO A 490 -38.24 6.98 -18.91
C PRO A 490 -37.32 6.01 -18.14
N LEU A 491 -37.55 5.89 -16.83
CA LEU A 491 -36.83 4.98 -15.94
C LEU A 491 -37.80 4.12 -15.14
N HIS A 492 -37.61 2.80 -15.17
CA HIS A 492 -38.24 1.88 -14.22
C HIS A 492 -37.18 1.34 -13.24
N ALA A 493 -37.45 1.38 -11.95
CA ALA A 493 -36.57 0.82 -10.93
C ALA A 493 -37.18 -0.46 -10.35
N ILE A 494 -36.48 -1.58 -10.53
CA ILE A 494 -36.83 -2.86 -9.91
C ILE A 494 -35.98 -3.09 -8.65
N SER A 495 -36.64 -3.16 -7.49
CA SER A 495 -36.00 -3.42 -6.21
C SER A 495 -35.96 -4.93 -5.94
N ILE A 496 -34.76 -5.47 -5.68
CA ILE A 496 -34.49 -6.89 -5.53
C ILE A 496 -34.12 -7.17 -4.08
N GLY A 497 -34.96 -7.92 -3.38
CA GLY A 497 -34.70 -8.24 -1.98
C GLY A 497 -35.42 -9.51 -1.53
N ASN A 498 -35.24 -9.85 -0.25
CA ASN A 498 -36.13 -10.77 0.44
C ASN A 498 -37.26 -9.98 1.11
N GLU A 499 -38.29 -10.67 1.60
CA GLU A 499 -39.45 -10.03 2.24
C GLU A 499 -39.07 -9.09 3.41
N MET A 500 -37.92 -9.32 4.05
CA MET A 500 -37.46 -8.55 5.20
C MET A 500 -36.78 -7.23 4.81
N ASN A 501 -36.08 -7.16 3.67
CA ASN A 501 -35.25 -6.00 3.31
C ASN A 501 -35.68 -5.28 2.02
N VAL A 502 -36.58 -5.86 1.23
CA VAL A 502 -36.94 -5.28 -0.08
C VAL A 502 -37.60 -3.91 0.03
N ASN A 503 -38.33 -3.64 1.11
CA ASN A 503 -38.93 -2.33 1.37
C ASN A 503 -37.88 -1.25 1.68
N GLU A 504 -36.82 -1.60 2.40
CA GLU A 504 -35.71 -0.67 2.71
C GLU A 504 -34.90 -0.37 1.45
N ILE A 505 -34.60 -1.40 0.65
CA ILE A 505 -33.92 -1.27 -0.65
C ILE A 505 -34.76 -0.38 -1.59
N HIS A 506 -36.06 -0.63 -1.66
CA HIS A 506 -36.98 0.16 -2.45
C HIS A 506 -37.03 1.63 -2.01
N ALA A 507 -37.09 1.88 -0.70
CA ALA A 507 -37.07 3.25 -0.16
C ALA A 507 -35.77 3.97 -0.52
N ALA A 508 -34.61 3.30 -0.39
CA ALA A 508 -33.32 3.91 -0.72
C ALA A 508 -33.22 4.37 -2.18
N ALA A 509 -33.59 3.51 -3.14
CA ALA A 509 -33.60 3.89 -4.56
C ALA A 509 -34.59 5.01 -4.86
N ARG A 510 -35.80 4.93 -4.28
CA ARG A 510 -36.84 5.94 -4.47
C ARG A 510 -36.40 7.30 -3.93
N ASP A 511 -35.91 7.35 -2.70
CA ASP A 511 -35.53 8.60 -2.04
C ASP A 511 -34.34 9.25 -2.77
N TYR A 512 -33.39 8.45 -3.27
CA TYR A 512 -32.30 8.93 -4.12
C TYR A 512 -32.82 9.57 -5.42
N LEU A 513 -33.67 8.87 -6.19
CA LEU A 513 -34.19 9.39 -7.47
C LEU A 513 -35.05 10.64 -7.26
N ILE A 514 -35.89 10.68 -6.24
CA ILE A 514 -36.69 11.87 -5.89
C ILE A 514 -35.80 13.05 -5.52
N SER A 515 -34.76 12.84 -4.72
CA SER A 515 -33.83 13.92 -4.34
C SER A 515 -33.08 14.53 -5.52
N HIS A 516 -32.94 13.78 -6.62
CA HIS A 516 -32.34 14.22 -7.89
C HIS A 516 -33.39 14.64 -8.94
N ASN A 517 -34.65 14.80 -8.56
CA ASN A 517 -35.78 15.15 -9.44
C ASN A 517 -36.00 14.20 -10.62
N ILE A 518 -35.67 12.91 -10.45
CA ILE A 518 -35.89 11.88 -11.45
C ILE A 518 -37.23 11.17 -11.17
N HIS A 519 -38.12 11.17 -12.16
CA HIS A 519 -39.35 10.41 -12.10
C HIS A 519 -39.09 8.97 -12.56
N ALA A 520 -39.41 8.00 -11.70
CA ALA A 520 -39.32 6.59 -12.02
C ALA A 520 -40.56 5.84 -11.58
N GLU A 521 -40.91 4.79 -12.31
CA GLU A 521 -41.89 3.80 -11.88
C GLU A 521 -41.19 2.66 -11.16
N TYR A 522 -41.81 2.11 -10.12
CA TYR A 522 -41.16 1.15 -9.23
C TYR A 522 -41.82 -0.23 -9.28
N ILE A 523 -40.97 -1.25 -9.35
CA ILE A 523 -41.36 -2.66 -9.37
C ILE A 523 -40.62 -3.36 -8.23
N VAL A 524 -41.25 -4.35 -7.60
CA VAL A 524 -40.63 -5.15 -6.55
C VAL A 524 -40.51 -6.59 -7.04
N ALA A 525 -39.32 -7.17 -6.88
CA ALA A 525 -39.08 -8.57 -7.19
C ALA A 525 -38.24 -9.26 -6.10
N THR A 526 -38.33 -10.59 -6.07
CA THR A 526 -37.52 -11.45 -5.21
C THR A 526 -36.43 -12.11 -6.04
N LYS A 527 -35.41 -12.66 -5.38
CA LYS A 527 -34.33 -13.39 -6.09
C LYS A 527 -34.84 -14.59 -6.91
N ASN A 528 -35.97 -15.19 -6.53
CA ASN A 528 -36.48 -16.38 -7.20
C ASN A 528 -37.22 -16.08 -8.50
N ASN A 529 -37.66 -14.84 -8.71
CA ASN A 529 -38.46 -14.46 -9.87
C ASN A 529 -37.91 -13.24 -10.62
N ILE A 530 -36.71 -12.76 -10.28
CA ILE A 530 -36.15 -11.54 -10.87
C ILE A 530 -36.07 -11.60 -12.39
N ILE A 531 -35.60 -12.71 -12.96
CA ILE A 531 -35.45 -12.86 -14.41
C ILE A 531 -36.81 -12.85 -15.11
N GLU A 532 -37.79 -13.55 -14.57
CA GLU A 532 -39.16 -13.58 -15.10
C GLU A 532 -39.79 -12.19 -15.07
N VAL A 533 -39.70 -11.50 -13.93
CA VAL A 533 -40.26 -10.15 -13.76
C VAL A 533 -39.58 -9.13 -14.67
N VAL A 534 -38.25 -9.21 -14.83
CA VAL A 534 -37.51 -8.32 -15.75
C VAL A 534 -37.93 -8.60 -17.18
N LEU A 535 -37.95 -9.87 -17.65
CA LEU A 535 -38.36 -10.21 -19.01
C LEU A 535 -39.80 -9.81 -19.33
N GLU A 536 -40.73 -10.02 -18.40
CA GLU A 536 -42.12 -9.57 -18.56
C GLU A 536 -42.20 -8.05 -18.66
N SER A 537 -41.46 -7.35 -17.78
CA SER A 537 -41.45 -5.89 -17.76
C SER A 537 -40.82 -5.31 -19.04
N VAL A 538 -39.73 -5.90 -19.52
CA VAL A 538 -39.07 -5.51 -20.78
C VAL A 538 -40.06 -5.54 -21.94
N LYS A 539 -40.83 -6.61 -22.08
CA LYS A 539 -41.83 -6.74 -23.15
C LYS A 539 -43.03 -5.83 -22.97
N ARG A 540 -43.52 -5.68 -21.73
CA ARG A 540 -44.75 -4.95 -21.43
C ARG A 540 -44.55 -3.44 -21.48
N LEU A 541 -43.38 -2.96 -21.07
CA LEU A 541 -43.07 -1.53 -20.89
C LEU A 541 -42.16 -0.99 -21.98
N ASP A 542 -41.78 -1.82 -22.96
CA ASP A 542 -40.88 -1.46 -24.07
C ASP A 542 -39.51 -0.93 -23.59
N ILE A 543 -39.00 -1.54 -22.52
CA ILE A 543 -37.66 -1.23 -21.99
C ILE A 543 -36.62 -1.74 -22.96
N ASP A 544 -35.66 -0.89 -23.30
CA ASP A 544 -34.71 -1.18 -24.36
C ASP A 544 -33.26 -1.24 -23.86
N PHE A 545 -32.99 -0.96 -22.57
CA PHE A 545 -31.76 -1.39 -21.89
C PHE A 545 -31.89 -1.52 -20.36
N LEU A 546 -31.03 -2.36 -19.77
CA LEU A 546 -30.95 -2.62 -18.34
C LEU A 546 -29.67 -2.03 -17.73
N VAL A 547 -29.74 -1.50 -16.52
CA VAL A 547 -28.60 -1.06 -15.71
C VAL A 547 -28.62 -1.83 -14.39
N THR A 548 -27.51 -2.47 -14.04
CA THR A 548 -27.40 -3.30 -12.83
C THR A 548 -26.03 -3.15 -12.17
N GLY A 549 -25.97 -3.43 -10.87
CA GLY A 549 -24.70 -3.71 -10.21
C GLY A 549 -24.13 -5.06 -10.67
N GLY A 550 -22.82 -5.18 -10.62
CA GLY A 550 -22.10 -6.40 -10.92
C GLY A 550 -22.15 -7.43 -9.80
N TYR A 551 -21.29 -8.43 -9.94
CA TYR A 551 -21.08 -9.52 -9.00
C TYR A 551 -20.92 -9.07 -7.54
N SER A 552 -21.82 -9.49 -6.66
CA SER A 552 -21.95 -9.01 -5.27
C SER A 552 -21.52 -10.02 -4.20
N ARG A 553 -21.07 -11.21 -4.59
CA ARG A 553 -20.55 -12.27 -3.71
C ARG A 553 -19.04 -12.44 -3.95
N ASN A 554 -18.40 -13.28 -3.13
CA ASN A 554 -16.99 -13.63 -3.33
C ASN A 554 -16.79 -14.29 -4.71
N PRO A 555 -15.77 -13.89 -5.50
CA PRO A 555 -15.51 -14.38 -6.85
C PRO A 555 -15.58 -15.91 -7.00
N LEU A 556 -14.98 -16.66 -6.08
CA LEU A 556 -14.99 -18.13 -6.11
C LEU A 556 -16.38 -18.72 -5.89
N MET A 557 -17.21 -18.04 -5.09
CA MET A 557 -18.55 -18.51 -4.74
C MET A 557 -19.56 -18.24 -5.86
N GLU A 558 -19.32 -17.21 -6.68
CA GLU A 558 -20.13 -16.85 -7.85
C GLU A 558 -19.88 -17.78 -9.03
N VAL A 559 -18.63 -18.10 -9.31
CA VAL A 559 -18.28 -19.10 -10.32
C VAL A 559 -18.97 -20.44 -10.04
N VAL A 560 -19.10 -20.82 -8.76
CA VAL A 560 -19.70 -22.11 -8.35
C VAL A 560 -21.23 -22.08 -8.34
N LEU A 561 -21.85 -21.03 -7.76
CA LEU A 561 -23.30 -20.97 -7.55
C LEU A 561 -24.08 -20.27 -8.66
N GLY A 562 -23.39 -19.57 -9.57
CA GLY A 562 -24.01 -18.65 -10.52
C GLY A 562 -24.47 -17.35 -9.85
N SER A 563 -24.78 -16.36 -10.68
CA SER A 563 -25.26 -15.05 -10.25
C SER A 563 -26.42 -14.55 -11.13
N ASP A 564 -27.20 -13.60 -10.60
CA ASP A 564 -28.26 -12.93 -11.37
C ASP A 564 -27.68 -12.21 -12.60
N VAL A 565 -26.44 -11.72 -12.52
CA VAL A 565 -25.69 -11.09 -13.61
C VAL A 565 -25.44 -12.08 -14.76
N ASP A 566 -25.03 -13.31 -14.46
CA ASP A 566 -24.80 -14.34 -15.50
C ASP A 566 -26.10 -14.71 -16.22
N GLU A 567 -27.21 -14.72 -15.48
CA GLU A 567 -28.52 -15.04 -16.04
C GLU A 567 -29.08 -13.88 -16.86
N PHE A 568 -28.83 -12.62 -16.45
CA PHE A 568 -29.11 -11.45 -17.29
C PHE A 568 -28.34 -11.51 -18.61
N LEU A 569 -27.03 -11.73 -18.56
CA LEU A 569 -26.19 -11.83 -19.77
C LEU A 569 -26.62 -12.97 -20.71
N ARG A 570 -27.26 -14.02 -20.18
CA ARG A 570 -27.73 -15.17 -20.98
C ARG A 570 -29.12 -14.98 -21.58
N GLN A 571 -30.06 -14.40 -20.82
CA GLN A 571 -31.48 -14.38 -21.20
C GLN A 571 -31.98 -13.04 -21.74
N MET A 572 -31.30 -11.93 -21.45
CA MET A 572 -31.82 -10.61 -21.82
C MET A 572 -31.61 -10.34 -23.32
N PRO A 573 -32.67 -9.96 -24.06
CA PRO A 573 -32.57 -9.62 -25.48
C PRO A 573 -32.17 -8.15 -25.72
N ILE A 574 -31.80 -7.43 -24.67
CA ILE A 574 -31.52 -5.98 -24.67
C ILE A 574 -30.12 -5.73 -24.10
N PRO A 575 -29.48 -4.59 -24.44
CA PRO A 575 -28.22 -4.20 -23.82
C PRO A 575 -28.28 -4.10 -22.30
N ILE A 576 -27.18 -4.42 -21.63
CA ILE A 576 -27.04 -4.40 -20.17
C ILE A 576 -25.79 -3.61 -19.78
N ILE A 577 -25.95 -2.54 -19.01
CA ILE A 577 -24.86 -1.84 -18.32
C ILE A 577 -24.63 -2.52 -16.97
N ILE A 578 -23.41 -3.02 -16.76
CA ILE A 578 -22.99 -3.61 -15.49
C ILE A 578 -22.00 -2.67 -14.82
N CYS A 579 -22.36 -2.21 -13.62
CA CYS A 579 -21.61 -1.23 -12.81
C CYS A 579 -20.90 -1.91 -11.64
N ARG A 580 -19.89 -1.29 -11.03
CA ARG A 580 -19.03 -1.99 -10.06
C ARG A 580 -19.03 -1.45 -8.64
#